data_AF-A0A531N841-F1
#
_entry.id   AF-A0A531N841-F1
#
_cell.length_a   1.000
_cell.length_b   1.000
_cell.length_c   1.000
_cell.angle_alpha   90.00
_cell.angle_beta   90.00
_cell.angle_gamma   90.00
#
_symmetry.space_group_name_H-M   'P 1'
#
loop_
_entity.id
_entity.type
_entity.pdbx_description
1 polymer ?
#
loop_
_entity_poly.entity_id
_entity_poly.type
_entity_poly.pdbx_seq_one_letter_code
_entity_poly.pdbx_strand_id
1 'polypeptide(L)'
;MAPRASWKGYLKLSLVSCPVRLYPATSASERISFNQLHKKTHNRINMKPVDPELGLVERADLVKGYEYEDKQYIIIDDTDLDAVRIESNHTMNIEAFVDEDEVDVIYQDAPYYMAPDGAMAEETFAVLREAMRKSGKLAIARLVLSSRERVVTIGARENGMFVCTLRNPNEVRGTAEY
;
A
#
# COMPACT_ATOMS: atom_id res chain seq x y z
N MET A 1 -21.13 4.33 -0.55
CA MET A 1 -20.61 2.97 -0.79
C MET A 1 -19.81 2.57 0.45
N ALA A 2 -20.00 1.37 0.99
CA ALA A 2 -19.22 0.93 2.15
C ALA A 2 -17.72 0.94 1.80
N PRO A 3 -16.83 1.45 2.67
CA PRO A 3 -15.41 1.54 2.38
C PRO A 3 -14.85 0.14 2.10
N ARG A 4 -14.21 -0.05 0.95
CA ARG A 4 -13.58 -1.32 0.58
C ARG A 4 -12.24 -1.42 1.29
N ALA A 5 -12.03 -2.52 2.02
CA ALA A 5 -10.74 -2.78 2.63
C ALA A 5 -9.68 -2.95 1.53
N SER A 6 -8.57 -2.21 1.64
CA SER A 6 -7.40 -2.33 0.75
C SER A 6 -6.51 -3.49 1.17
N TRP A 7 -6.58 -3.91 2.43
CA TRP A 7 -5.77 -4.99 2.99
C TRP A 7 -6.51 -5.66 4.16
N LYS A 8 -6.28 -6.97 4.32
CA LYS A 8 -6.79 -7.78 5.43
C LYS A 8 -5.66 -8.68 5.93
N GLY A 9 -5.55 -8.82 7.24
CA GLY A 9 -4.53 -9.67 7.84
C GLY A 9 -4.59 -9.64 9.36
N TYR A 10 -3.44 -9.87 10.00
CA TYR A 10 -3.30 -9.95 11.44
C TYR A 10 -2.33 -8.88 11.94
N LEU A 11 -2.71 -8.11 12.95
CA LEU A 11 -1.78 -7.28 13.72
C LEU A 11 -1.20 -8.14 14.84
N LYS A 12 0.13 -8.30 14.87
CA LYS A 12 0.83 -9.13 15.84
C LYS A 12 1.72 -8.28 16.74
N LEU A 13 1.51 -8.40 18.04
CA LEU A 13 2.38 -7.85 19.08
C LEU A 13 2.91 -9.00 19.92
N SER A 14 4.18 -9.39 19.71
CA SER A 14 4.79 -10.54 20.37
C SER A 14 3.94 -11.83 20.19
N LEU A 15 3.20 -12.26 21.22
CA LEU A 15 2.35 -13.45 21.19
C LEU A 15 0.86 -13.16 20.88
N VAL A 16 0.44 -11.89 20.92
CA VAL A 16 -0.94 -11.49 20.67
C VAL A 16 -1.15 -11.28 19.18
N SER A 17 -2.18 -11.90 18.61
CA SER A 17 -2.56 -11.74 17.20
C SER A 17 -4.01 -11.27 17.12
N CYS A 18 -4.23 -10.15 16.43
CA CYS A 18 -5.53 -9.52 16.25
C CYS A 18 -5.87 -9.45 14.76
N PRO A 19 -6.92 -10.12 14.27
CA PRO A 19 -7.41 -9.93 12.92
C PRO A 19 -7.82 -8.47 12.68
N VAL A 20 -7.35 -7.85 11.60
CA VAL A 20 -7.63 -6.44 11.26
C VAL A 20 -7.80 -6.23 9.76
N ARG A 21 -8.46 -5.12 9.41
CA ARG A 21 -8.59 -4.61 8.04
C ARG A 21 -8.10 -3.19 7.95
N LEU A 22 -7.47 -2.85 6.82
CA LEU A 22 -7.08 -1.50 6.47
C LEU A 22 -8.01 -0.92 5.41
N TYR A 23 -8.35 0.34 5.59
CA TYR A 23 -9.19 1.14 4.70
C TYR A 23 -8.43 2.42 4.36
N PRO A 24 -8.31 2.80 3.08
CA PRO A 24 -7.71 4.09 2.73
C PRO A 24 -8.43 5.23 3.46
N ALA A 25 -7.68 6.10 4.13
CA ALA A 25 -8.25 7.27 4.81
C ALA A 25 -8.48 8.44 3.83
N THR A 26 -7.91 8.37 2.63
CA THR A 26 -8.12 9.33 1.54
C THR A 26 -9.06 8.75 0.50
N SER A 27 -9.90 9.62 -0.09
CA SER A 27 -10.76 9.26 -1.20
C SER A 27 -10.21 9.80 -2.50
N ALA A 28 -10.19 8.97 -3.54
CA ALA A 28 -9.94 9.42 -4.91
C ALA A 28 -11.22 9.93 -5.61
N SER A 29 -12.36 9.99 -4.92
CA SER A 29 -13.67 10.34 -5.50
C SER A 29 -13.73 11.73 -6.12
N GLU A 30 -12.91 12.66 -5.63
CA GLU A 30 -12.83 14.01 -6.20
C GLU A 30 -11.95 14.10 -7.44
N ARG A 31 -11.19 13.04 -7.78
CA ARG A 31 -10.44 13.02 -9.05
C ARG A 31 -11.42 12.92 -10.21
N ILE A 32 -11.56 14.02 -10.93
CA ILE A 32 -12.23 14.03 -12.23
C ILE A 32 -11.37 13.18 -13.19
N SER A 33 -11.91 12.03 -13.59
CA SER A 33 -11.30 11.19 -14.62
C SER A 33 -11.97 11.44 -15.95
N PHE A 34 -11.17 11.60 -16.99
CA PHE A 34 -11.65 11.78 -18.35
C PHE A 34 -11.53 10.46 -19.10
N ASN A 35 -12.61 10.04 -19.73
CA ASN A 35 -12.54 9.01 -20.75
C ASN A 35 -12.10 9.65 -22.07
N GLN A 36 -11.21 8.99 -22.80
CA GLN A 36 -10.87 9.41 -24.15
C GLN A 36 -12.06 9.11 -25.07
N LEU A 37 -12.57 10.13 -25.75
CA LEU A 37 -13.65 10.01 -26.73
C LEU A 37 -13.12 10.39 -28.12
N HIS A 38 -13.60 9.70 -29.14
CA HIS A 38 -13.32 10.08 -30.53
C HIS A 38 -13.96 11.43 -30.85
N LYS A 39 -13.18 12.40 -31.34
CA LYS A 39 -13.59 13.81 -31.52
C LYS A 39 -14.88 14.01 -32.33
N LYS A 40 -15.15 13.15 -33.33
CA LYS A 40 -16.33 13.29 -34.21
C LYS A 40 -17.52 12.44 -33.75
N THR A 41 -17.27 11.22 -33.31
CA THR A 41 -18.34 10.26 -32.99
C THR A 41 -18.70 10.25 -31.51
N HIS A 42 -17.87 10.87 -30.66
CA HIS A 42 -17.97 10.86 -29.19
C HIS A 42 -17.99 9.44 -28.58
N ASN A 43 -17.64 8.43 -29.35
CA ASN A 43 -17.52 7.06 -28.87
C ASN A 43 -16.29 6.93 -27.96
N ARG A 44 -16.44 6.17 -26.88
CA ARG A 44 -15.35 5.85 -25.97
C ARG A 44 -14.25 5.08 -26.70
N ILE A 45 -13.02 5.53 -26.57
CA ILE A 45 -11.84 4.88 -27.13
C ILE A 45 -11.36 3.77 -26.20
N ASN A 46 -11.09 2.60 -26.77
CA ASN A 46 -10.41 1.50 -26.10
C ASN A 46 -8.98 1.41 -26.65
N MET A 47 -7.99 1.59 -25.78
CA MET A 47 -6.58 1.47 -26.13
C MET A 47 -6.22 -0.01 -26.32
N LYS A 48 -5.72 -0.36 -27.51
CA LYS A 48 -5.18 -1.68 -27.81
C LYS A 48 -3.67 -1.57 -28.08
N PRO A 49 -2.85 -2.51 -27.58
CA PRO A 49 -1.43 -2.56 -27.88
C PRO A 49 -1.22 -2.91 -29.37
N VAL A 50 -0.20 -2.30 -29.98
CA VAL A 50 0.20 -2.52 -31.37
C VAL A 50 1.69 -2.80 -31.37
N ASP A 51 2.07 -3.95 -31.88
CA ASP A 51 3.45 -4.33 -32.18
C ASP A 51 3.84 -3.80 -33.59
N PRO A 52 5.05 -3.25 -33.77
CA PRO A 52 5.49 -2.71 -35.07
C PRO A 52 5.53 -3.71 -36.22
N GLU A 53 5.76 -5.00 -35.94
CA GLU A 53 5.89 -6.05 -36.96
C GLU A 53 4.56 -6.82 -37.16
N LEU A 54 3.88 -7.12 -36.05
CA LEU A 54 2.70 -7.99 -36.04
C LEU A 54 1.37 -7.22 -36.07
N GLY A 55 1.39 -5.92 -35.80
CA GLY A 55 0.18 -5.09 -35.73
C GLY A 55 -0.55 -5.24 -34.40
N LEU A 56 -1.88 -5.34 -34.42
CA LEU A 56 -2.66 -5.44 -33.17
C LEU A 56 -2.35 -6.75 -32.44
N VAL A 57 -1.90 -6.64 -31.20
CA VAL A 57 -1.59 -7.80 -30.34
C VAL A 57 -2.60 -7.92 -29.21
N GLU A 58 -2.78 -9.14 -28.71
CA GLU A 58 -3.60 -9.39 -27.53
C GLU A 58 -2.80 -9.09 -26.26
N ARG A 59 -3.51 -8.72 -25.19
CA ARG A 59 -2.86 -8.43 -23.91
C ARG A 59 -2.14 -9.64 -23.30
N ALA A 60 -2.56 -10.85 -23.67
CA ALA A 60 -1.97 -12.10 -23.20
C ALA A 60 -0.54 -12.31 -23.75
N ASP A 61 -0.22 -11.68 -24.89
CA ASP A 61 1.08 -11.80 -25.55
C ASP A 61 2.07 -10.73 -25.06
N LEU A 62 1.66 -9.87 -24.12
CA LEU A 62 2.51 -8.82 -23.57
C LEU A 62 3.38 -9.36 -22.43
N VAL A 63 4.70 -9.18 -22.55
CA VAL A 63 5.67 -9.43 -21.50
C VAL A 63 6.19 -8.12 -20.89
N LYS A 64 6.73 -8.18 -19.67
CA LYS A 64 7.38 -7.02 -19.04
C LYS A 64 8.87 -7.04 -19.41
N GLY A 65 9.39 -5.91 -19.87
CA GLY A 65 10.81 -5.73 -20.14
C GLY A 65 11.41 -4.63 -19.25
N TYR A 66 12.58 -4.87 -18.69
CA TYR A 66 13.39 -3.84 -18.03
C TYR A 66 14.54 -3.41 -18.95
N GLU A 67 14.55 -2.14 -19.33
CA GLU A 67 15.61 -1.57 -20.16
C GLU A 67 16.86 -1.32 -19.31
N TYR A 68 17.96 -2.02 -19.61
CA TYR A 68 19.23 -1.87 -18.89
C TYR A 68 20.27 -1.06 -19.67
N GLU A 69 20.13 -1.02 -20.99
CA GLU A 69 20.86 -0.15 -21.93
C GLU A 69 19.92 0.29 -23.05
N ASP A 70 20.29 1.33 -23.83
CA ASP A 70 19.45 1.87 -24.91
C ASP A 70 18.96 0.75 -25.84
N LYS A 71 17.65 0.52 -25.84
CA LYS A 71 16.95 -0.50 -26.62
C LYS A 71 17.31 -1.95 -26.28
N GLN A 72 17.96 -2.20 -25.14
CA GLN A 72 18.25 -3.54 -24.65
C GLN A 72 17.42 -3.85 -23.40
N TYR A 73 16.62 -4.92 -23.50
CA TYR A 73 15.64 -5.27 -22.48
C TYR A 73 15.94 -6.65 -21.90
N ILE A 74 15.85 -6.77 -20.59
CA ILE A 74 15.70 -8.06 -19.91
C ILE A 74 14.20 -8.33 -19.82
N ILE A 75 13.75 -9.43 -20.42
CA ILE A 75 12.37 -9.89 -20.29
C ILE A 75 12.23 -10.48 -18.90
N ILE A 76 11.25 -9.98 -18.15
CA ILE A 76 10.88 -10.48 -16.84
C ILE A 76 9.54 -11.18 -17.00
N ASP A 77 9.54 -12.49 -16.81
CA ASP A 77 8.30 -13.26 -16.83
C ASP A 77 7.58 -13.20 -15.47
N ASP A 78 6.34 -13.67 -15.44
CA ASP A 78 5.57 -13.67 -14.20
C ASP A 78 6.17 -14.65 -13.16
N THR A 79 6.93 -15.68 -13.60
CA THR A 79 7.60 -16.62 -12.69
C THR A 79 8.83 -16.02 -12.01
N ASP A 80 9.58 -15.15 -12.67
CA ASP A 80 10.67 -14.37 -12.10
C ASP A 80 10.15 -13.41 -11.03
N LEU A 81 9.01 -12.76 -11.32
CA LEU A 81 8.34 -11.90 -10.35
C LEU A 81 7.84 -12.69 -9.15
N ASP A 82 7.27 -13.88 -9.37
CA ASP A 82 6.82 -14.75 -8.30
C ASP A 82 7.97 -15.32 -7.46
N ALA A 83 9.14 -15.60 -8.06
CA ALA A 83 10.32 -16.07 -7.34
C ALA A 83 10.92 -15.00 -6.41
N VAL A 84 10.80 -13.73 -6.76
CA VAL A 84 11.27 -12.59 -5.95
C VAL A 84 10.17 -12.03 -5.05
N ARG A 85 8.91 -12.49 -5.18
CA ARG A 85 7.82 -12.03 -4.31
C ARG A 85 8.16 -12.34 -2.86
N ILE A 86 8.24 -11.29 -2.08
CA ILE A 86 8.24 -11.37 -0.62
C ILE A 86 6.98 -12.16 -0.23
N GLU A 87 7.15 -13.29 0.47
CA GLU A 87 6.02 -14.03 1.02
C GLU A 87 5.18 -13.06 1.85
N SER A 88 4.00 -12.73 1.33
CA SER A 88 3.03 -11.90 2.05
C SER A 88 2.44 -12.75 3.16
N ASN A 89 3.19 -12.91 4.25
CA ASN A 89 2.59 -13.22 5.54
C ASN A 89 1.64 -12.06 5.79
N HIS A 90 0.33 -12.27 5.66
CA HIS A 90 -0.71 -11.26 5.85
C HIS A 90 -0.77 -10.85 7.32
N THR A 91 0.35 -10.38 7.85
CA THR A 91 0.69 -10.22 9.24
C THR A 91 1.55 -8.97 9.34
N MET A 92 1.08 -8.04 10.15
CA MET A 92 1.74 -6.80 10.48
C MET A 92 2.35 -6.98 11.86
N ASN A 93 3.67 -7.17 11.92
CA ASN A 93 4.40 -7.35 13.17
C ASN A 93 4.80 -5.99 13.72
N ILE A 94 4.41 -5.68 14.96
CA ILE A 94 4.91 -4.51 15.68
C ILE A 94 6.35 -4.80 16.12
N GLU A 95 7.28 -3.95 15.68
CA GLU A 95 8.72 -4.07 15.96
C GLU A 95 9.15 -3.16 17.12
N ALA A 96 8.58 -1.96 17.22
CA ALA A 96 8.97 -0.96 18.21
C ALA A 96 7.82 0.01 18.52
N PHE A 97 8.00 0.81 19.58
CA PHE A 97 7.16 1.95 19.91
C PHE A 97 8.02 3.21 20.01
N VAL A 98 7.57 4.30 19.40
CA VAL A 98 8.26 5.60 19.32
C VAL A 98 7.33 6.72 19.75
N ASP A 99 7.89 7.87 20.12
CA ASP A 99 7.07 9.07 20.31
C ASP A 99 6.59 9.61 18.94
N GLU A 100 5.45 10.31 18.94
CA GLU A 100 4.85 10.83 17.70
C GLU A 100 5.75 11.89 17.02
N ASP A 101 6.54 12.64 17.79
CA ASP A 101 7.46 13.67 17.31
C ASP A 101 8.80 13.11 16.79
N GLU A 102 9.11 11.83 17.03
CA GLU A 102 10.27 11.15 16.44
C GLU A 102 10.06 10.81 14.96
N VAL A 103 8.80 10.83 14.48
CA VAL A 103 8.47 10.54 13.08
C VAL A 103 8.40 11.82 12.27
N ASP A 104 9.50 12.14 11.55
CA ASP A 104 9.53 13.29 10.66
C ASP A 104 8.47 13.17 9.55
N VAL A 105 7.70 14.25 9.38
CA VAL A 105 6.60 14.39 8.43
C VAL A 105 7.04 14.11 6.98
N ILE A 106 8.31 14.36 6.63
CA ILE A 106 8.82 14.11 5.28
C ILE A 106 8.72 12.63 4.88
N TYR A 107 8.76 11.73 5.86
CA TYR A 107 8.64 10.29 5.64
C TYR A 107 7.18 9.82 5.59
N GLN A 108 6.19 10.61 5.97
CA GLN A 108 4.78 10.17 5.98
C GLN A 108 4.16 10.17 4.59
N ASP A 109 3.62 9.03 4.15
CA ASP A 109 3.12 8.85 2.78
C ASP A 109 1.60 8.76 2.67
N ALA A 110 1.00 7.62 2.99
CA ALA A 110 -0.42 7.37 2.78
C ALA A 110 -1.11 6.92 4.07
N PRO A 111 -2.18 7.61 4.51
CA PRO A 111 -2.92 7.24 5.70
C PRO A 111 -4.02 6.20 5.41
N TYR A 112 -4.22 5.31 6.37
CA TYR A 112 -5.24 4.27 6.40
C TYR A 112 -5.91 4.25 7.77
N TYR A 113 -7.20 3.90 7.79
CA TYR A 113 -7.88 3.49 9.01
C TYR A 113 -7.74 1.99 9.20
N MET A 114 -7.48 1.57 10.43
CA MET A 114 -7.48 0.17 10.84
C MET A 114 -8.70 -0.11 11.72
N ALA A 115 -9.38 -1.22 11.43
CA ALA A 115 -10.50 -1.72 12.22
C ALA A 115 -10.36 -3.23 12.47
N PRO A 116 -10.93 -3.76 13.58
CA PRO A 116 -10.91 -5.19 13.86
C PRO A 116 -11.68 -5.99 12.80
N ASP A 117 -11.21 -7.21 12.54
CA ASP A 117 -11.92 -8.16 11.69
C ASP A 117 -12.69 -9.20 12.52
N GLY A 118 -13.97 -8.89 12.78
CA GLY A 118 -14.91 -9.80 13.44
C GLY A 118 -14.97 -9.61 14.96
N ALA A 119 -16.04 -10.13 15.57
CA ALA A 119 -16.36 -9.91 16.98
C ALA A 119 -15.25 -10.35 17.94
N MET A 120 -14.56 -11.46 17.63
CA MET A 120 -13.47 -11.97 18.47
C MET A 120 -12.23 -11.06 18.49
N ALA A 121 -12.07 -10.18 17.48
CA ALA A 121 -10.96 -9.24 17.40
C ALA A 121 -11.23 -7.94 18.16
N GLU A 122 -12.50 -7.59 18.45
CA GLU A 122 -12.87 -6.29 19.01
C GLU A 122 -12.23 -6.03 20.37
N GLU A 123 -12.26 -7.00 21.28
CA GLU A 123 -11.69 -6.85 22.62
C GLU A 123 -10.17 -6.64 22.57
N THR A 124 -9.47 -7.51 21.84
CA THR A 124 -8.00 -7.42 21.69
C THR A 124 -7.60 -6.11 21.01
N PHE A 125 -8.33 -5.72 19.97
CA PHE A 125 -8.12 -4.45 19.27
C PHE A 125 -8.35 -3.25 20.19
N ALA A 126 -9.43 -3.26 20.99
CA ALA A 126 -9.75 -2.18 21.91
C ALA A 126 -8.69 -2.03 23.00
N VAL A 127 -8.17 -3.14 23.55
CA VAL A 127 -7.09 -3.13 24.54
C VAL A 127 -5.80 -2.55 23.95
N LEU A 128 -5.39 -2.98 22.75
CA LEU A 128 -4.21 -2.44 22.06
C LEU A 128 -4.36 -0.95 21.76
N ARG A 129 -5.51 -0.54 21.24
CA ARG A 129 -5.84 0.87 20.95
C ARG A 129 -5.76 1.72 22.23
N GLU A 130 -6.34 1.24 23.32
CA GLU A 130 -6.35 2.00 24.58
C GLU A 130 -4.97 2.07 25.23
N ALA A 131 -4.15 1.02 25.10
CA ALA A 131 -2.76 1.02 25.55
C ALA A 131 -1.91 2.04 24.77
N MET A 132 -2.05 2.10 23.45
CA MET A 132 -1.38 3.12 22.62
C MET A 132 -1.86 4.54 22.95
N ARG A 133 -3.17 4.73 23.14
CA ARG A 133 -3.73 6.03 23.54
C ARG A 133 -3.16 6.52 24.88
N LYS A 134 -3.10 5.64 25.89
CA LYS A 134 -2.61 6.00 27.22
C LYS A 134 -1.10 6.25 27.25
N SER A 135 -0.34 5.53 26.44
CA SER A 135 1.11 5.71 26.36
C SER A 135 1.53 6.89 25.48
N GLY A 136 0.65 7.37 24.59
CA GLY A 136 0.96 8.44 23.64
C GLY A 136 1.99 8.03 22.57
N LYS A 137 2.23 6.73 22.41
CA LYS A 137 3.23 6.17 21.50
C LYS A 137 2.62 5.75 20.17
N LEU A 138 3.44 5.82 19.12
CA LEU A 138 3.17 5.16 17.84
C LEU A 138 3.90 3.82 17.79
N ALA A 139 3.25 2.79 17.26
CA ALA A 139 3.89 1.52 16.95
C ALA A 139 4.52 1.58 15.55
N ILE A 140 5.74 1.06 15.42
CA ILE A 140 6.39 0.81 14.13
C ILE A 140 6.16 -0.65 13.74
N ALA A 141 5.70 -0.86 12.51
CA ALA A 141 5.46 -2.19 11.97
C ALA A 141 5.81 -2.25 10.49
N ARG A 142 5.78 -3.47 9.93
CA ARG A 142 5.89 -3.70 8.50
C ARG A 142 4.69 -4.46 7.98
N LEU A 143 4.23 -4.12 6.78
CA LEU A 143 3.28 -4.94 6.04
C LEU A 143 3.61 -4.97 4.55
N VAL A 144 3.12 -6.00 3.86
CA VAL A 144 3.13 -6.03 2.40
C VAL A 144 1.84 -5.40 1.88
N LEU A 145 1.97 -4.28 1.19
CA LEU A 145 0.87 -3.56 0.54
C LEU A 145 1.18 -3.43 -0.96
N SER A 146 0.24 -3.85 -1.82
CA SER A 146 0.41 -3.76 -3.29
C SER A 146 1.73 -4.36 -3.79
N SER A 147 2.07 -5.55 -3.28
CA SER A 147 3.30 -6.30 -3.62
C SER A 147 4.61 -5.62 -3.22
N ARG A 148 4.59 -4.66 -2.29
CA ARG A 148 5.79 -4.05 -1.69
C ARG A 148 5.71 -4.09 -0.17
N GLU A 149 6.81 -4.45 0.48
CA GLU A 149 6.94 -4.25 1.92
C GLU A 149 7.01 -2.73 2.20
N ARG A 150 6.25 -2.30 3.20
CA ARG A 150 6.17 -0.91 3.66
C ARG A 150 6.37 -0.91 5.17
N VAL A 151 7.24 -0.02 5.64
CA VAL A 151 7.28 0.37 7.06
C VAL A 151 6.09 1.29 7.31
N VAL A 152 5.42 1.11 8.44
CA VAL A 152 4.26 1.91 8.83
C VAL A 152 4.33 2.32 10.28
N THR A 153 3.71 3.46 10.57
CA THR A 153 3.34 3.85 11.94
C THR A 153 1.89 3.48 12.20
N ILE A 154 1.58 3.10 13.44
CA ILE A 154 0.21 2.79 13.89
C ILE A 154 -0.04 3.59 15.17
N GLY A 155 -1.18 4.27 15.24
CA GLY A 155 -1.57 5.02 16.42
C GLY A 155 -3.06 4.92 16.71
N ALA A 156 -3.45 5.22 17.94
CA ALA A 156 -4.85 5.25 18.33
C ALA A 156 -5.58 6.45 17.71
N ARG A 157 -6.78 6.25 17.17
CA ARG A 157 -7.61 7.33 16.60
C ARG A 157 -9.08 7.09 16.90
N GLU A 158 -9.69 7.93 17.75
CA GLU A 158 -11.13 7.86 18.05
C GLU A 158 -11.61 6.42 18.39
N ASN A 159 -12.54 5.86 17.60
CA ASN A 159 -13.04 4.51 17.79
C ASN A 159 -12.19 3.42 17.10
N GLY A 160 -11.18 3.80 16.33
CA GLY A 160 -10.29 2.87 15.61
C GLY A 160 -8.82 3.12 15.90
N MET A 161 -7.99 2.74 14.93
CA MET A 161 -6.59 3.11 14.85
C MET A 161 -6.31 3.70 13.47
N PHE A 162 -5.26 4.49 13.36
CA PHE A 162 -4.75 4.92 12.07
C PHE A 162 -3.42 4.22 11.78
N VAL A 163 -3.13 4.07 10.49
CA VAL A 163 -1.85 3.58 9.99
C VAL A 163 -1.35 4.59 8.96
N CYS A 164 -0.09 4.98 9.04
CA CYS A 164 0.54 5.80 8.01
C CYS A 164 1.69 5.02 7.38
N THR A 165 1.68 4.84 6.07
CA THR A 165 2.83 4.27 5.38
C THR A 165 3.98 5.26 5.38
N LEU A 166 5.20 4.75 5.55
CA LEU A 166 6.41 5.55 5.50
C LEU A 166 7.10 5.40 4.14
N ARG A 167 7.69 6.50 3.66
CA ARG A 167 8.62 6.53 2.53
C ARG A 167 9.93 5.88 2.95
N ASN A 168 10.53 5.15 2.02
CA ASN A 168 11.90 4.69 2.21
C ASN A 168 12.86 5.88 2.21
N PRO A 169 13.97 5.82 2.95
CA PRO A 169 14.99 6.87 2.92
C PRO A 169 15.47 7.21 1.50
N ASN A 170 15.54 6.22 0.62
CA ASN A 170 15.94 6.40 -0.78
C ASN A 170 14.90 7.14 -1.64
N GLU A 171 13.65 7.24 -1.18
CA GLU A 171 12.58 8.00 -1.84
C GLU A 171 12.59 9.48 -1.41
N VAL A 172 13.29 9.82 -0.31
CA VAL A 172 13.41 11.18 0.22
C VAL A 172 14.72 11.79 -0.27
N ARG A 173 14.62 12.89 -1.02
CA ARG A 173 15.80 13.59 -1.54
C ARG A 173 16.57 14.26 -0.40
N GLY A 174 17.90 14.23 -0.50
CA GLY A 174 18.78 14.92 0.44
C GLY A 174 18.64 16.44 0.35
N THR A 175 18.94 17.12 1.44
CA THR A 175 18.85 18.59 1.54
C THR A 175 20.02 19.31 0.88
N ALA A 176 21.10 18.62 0.52
CA ALA A 176 22.33 19.23 -0.02
C ALA A 176 22.13 20.01 -1.34
N GLU A 177 20.97 19.87 -1.99
CA GLU A 177 20.61 20.55 -3.25
C GLU A 177 19.72 21.80 -3.05
N TYR A 178 19.42 22.19 -1.80
CA TYR A 178 18.53 23.30 -1.44
C TYR A 178 19.18 24.24 -0.42
#